data_AF-A0A2P6NH70-F1
#
_entry.id   AF-A0A2P6NH70-F1
#
_cell.length_a   1.000
_cell.length_b   1.000
_cell.length_c   1.000
_cell.angle_alpha   90.00
_cell.angle_beta   90.00
_cell.angle_gamma   90.00
#
_symmetry.space_group_name_H-M   'P 1'
#
loop_
_entity.id
_entity.type
_entity.pdbx_description
1 polymer ?
#
loop_
_entity_poly.entity_id
_entity_poly.type
_entity_poly.pdbx_seq_one_letter_code
_entity_poly.pdbx_strand_id
1 'polypeptide(L)'
;GLFRPQLLEPIPPYTTMYNPLIVDDPWEDEKEEANKKKKKKPDHDRHQNMALDKAIATSISLNYDPRRRNVAPILLVGGSSKFDGMREALENRVGDHLPENIDVDKLEVLAPKKELDQTFISWRGGAVMCQLEAAEEFFIRGDEWNSLGVRIVKDKTPFLWSP
;
A
#
# COMPACT_ATOMS: atom_id res chain seq x y z
N GLY A 1 -57.79 11.85 36.14
CA GLY A 1 -56.53 12.56 36.34
C GLY A 1 -55.92 12.82 34.98
N LEU A 2 -56.04 14.03 34.48
CA LEU A 2 -55.57 14.46 33.16
C LEU A 2 -54.13 14.99 33.30
N PHE A 3 -53.16 14.25 32.79
CA PHE A 3 -51.82 14.78 32.53
C PHE A 3 -51.84 15.45 31.16
N ARG A 4 -51.75 16.78 31.15
CA ARG A 4 -51.67 17.60 29.93
C ARG A 4 -50.18 17.72 29.56
N PRO A 5 -49.75 17.36 28.34
CA PRO A 5 -48.39 17.67 27.90
C PRO A 5 -48.27 19.19 27.72
N GLN A 6 -47.33 19.84 28.41
CA GLN A 6 -46.96 21.22 28.09
C GLN A 6 -46.39 21.25 26.65
N LEU A 7 -47.06 21.98 25.76
CA LEU A 7 -46.51 22.40 24.47
C LEU A 7 -45.33 23.34 24.74
N LEU A 8 -44.15 22.99 24.24
CA LEU A 8 -43.02 23.91 24.14
C LEU A 8 -43.43 25.12 23.29
N GLU A 9 -43.26 26.32 23.82
CA GLU A 9 -43.54 27.54 23.06
C GLU A 9 -42.56 27.70 21.88
N PRO A 10 -43.02 28.25 20.74
CA PRO A 10 -42.18 28.45 19.58
C PRO A 10 -41.12 29.53 19.83
N ILE A 11 -39.88 29.19 19.48
CA ILE A 11 -38.71 30.08 19.53
C ILE A 11 -38.93 31.22 18.51
N PRO A 12 -38.69 32.50 18.85
CA PRO A 12 -38.86 33.59 17.90
C PRO A 12 -37.85 33.47 16.74
N PRO A 13 -38.25 33.82 15.50
CA PRO A 13 -37.31 33.79 14.38
C PRO A 13 -36.22 34.84 14.63
N TYR A 14 -34.97 34.38 14.66
CA TYR A 14 -33.80 35.25 14.71
C TYR A 14 -33.83 36.16 13.48
N THR A 15 -34.28 37.41 13.68
CA THR A 15 -34.16 38.45 12.66
C THR A 15 -32.68 38.67 12.42
N THR A 16 -32.20 38.28 11.25
CA THR A 16 -30.89 38.67 10.76
C THR A 16 -30.88 40.18 10.63
N MET A 17 -30.18 40.89 11.52
CA MET A 17 -29.81 42.28 11.27
C MET A 17 -28.75 42.28 10.16
N TYR A 18 -29.18 42.29 8.90
CA TYR A 18 -28.32 42.58 7.76
C TYR A 18 -28.18 44.10 7.64
N ASN A 19 -27.01 44.62 8.01
CA ASN A 19 -26.56 45.96 7.65
C ASN A 19 -25.81 45.86 6.30
N PRO A 20 -26.22 46.58 5.24
CA PRO A 20 -25.66 46.45 3.89
C PRO A 20 -24.33 47.20 3.70
N LEU A 21 -23.49 47.26 4.72
CA LEU A 21 -22.10 47.71 4.57
C LEU A 21 -21.24 46.46 4.48
N ILE A 22 -20.64 46.26 3.31
CA ILE A 22 -19.79 45.16 2.90
C ILE A 22 -18.89 44.75 4.08
N VAL A 23 -19.22 43.62 4.70
CA VAL A 23 -18.31 42.84 5.52
C VAL A 23 -17.86 41.73 4.59
N ASP A 24 -16.63 41.83 4.07
CA ASP A 24 -16.00 40.73 3.37
C ASP A 24 -16.14 39.49 4.27
N ASP A 25 -16.78 38.43 3.75
CA ASP A 25 -17.04 37.20 4.53
C ASP A 25 -15.69 36.71 5.05
N PRO A 26 -15.40 36.78 6.37
CA PRO A 26 -14.04 36.56 6.91
C PRO A 26 -13.50 35.15 6.65
N TRP A 27 -14.37 34.28 6.15
CA TRP A 27 -14.16 32.87 5.91
C TRP A 27 -14.03 32.55 4.41
N GLU A 28 -14.03 33.52 3.49
CA GLU A 28 -13.79 33.27 2.05
C GLU A 28 -12.38 32.75 1.78
N ASP A 29 -11.37 33.32 2.42
CA ASP A 29 -9.98 32.86 2.31
C ASP A 29 -9.81 31.43 2.84
N GLU A 30 -10.51 31.08 3.92
CA GLU A 30 -10.54 29.71 4.46
C GLU A 30 -11.26 28.73 3.52
N LYS A 31 -12.34 29.16 2.87
CA LYS A 31 -13.05 28.35 1.86
C LYS A 31 -12.17 28.11 0.63
N GLU A 32 -11.43 29.13 0.17
CA GLU A 32 -10.45 28.99 -0.91
C GLU A 32 -9.28 28.07 -0.50
N GLU A 33 -8.72 28.23 0.70
CA GLU A 33 -7.67 27.37 1.20
C GLU A 33 -8.13 25.92 1.36
N ALA A 34 -9.33 25.70 1.88
CA ALA A 34 -9.91 24.36 2.01
C ALA A 34 -10.14 23.72 0.63
N ASN A 35 -10.51 24.52 -0.37
CA ASN A 35 -10.66 24.06 -1.75
C ASN A 35 -9.30 23.79 -2.44
N LYS A 36 -8.27 24.61 -2.16
CA LYS A 36 -6.88 24.38 -2.58
C LYS A 36 -6.29 23.13 -1.92
N LYS A 37 -6.60 22.88 -0.64
CA LYS A 37 -6.22 21.66 0.11
C LYS A 37 -6.94 20.42 -0.44
N LYS A 38 -8.21 20.50 -0.86
CA LYS A 38 -8.93 19.41 -1.53
C LYS A 38 -8.36 19.05 -2.91
N LYS A 39 -7.70 19.97 -3.62
CA LYS A 39 -7.06 19.71 -4.93
C LYS A 39 -5.68 19.07 -4.85
N LYS A 40 -5.01 19.06 -3.69
CA LYS A 40 -3.79 18.27 -3.49
C LYS A 40 -4.18 16.87 -3.05
N LYS A 41 -4.43 15.97 -4.01
CA LYS A 41 -4.48 14.53 -3.72
C LYS A 41 -3.15 14.14 -3.05
N PRO A 42 -3.18 13.42 -1.92
CA PRO A 42 -1.96 12.97 -1.26
C PRO A 42 -1.15 12.08 -2.23
N ASP A 43 0.17 12.21 -2.18
CA ASP A 43 1.11 11.49 -3.05
C ASP A 43 1.01 9.97 -3.00
N HIS A 44 0.32 9.44 -2.00
CA HIS A 44 0.01 8.04 -1.82
C HIS A 44 -0.71 7.42 -3.04
N ASP A 45 -1.55 8.19 -3.74
CA ASP A 45 -2.32 7.72 -4.91
C ASP A 45 -1.44 7.49 -6.16
N ARG A 46 -0.23 8.08 -6.23
CA ARG A 46 0.58 8.09 -7.46
C ARG A 46 1.10 6.69 -7.84
N HIS A 47 1.29 5.82 -6.87
CA HIS A 47 1.73 4.43 -7.10
C HIS A 47 0.57 3.45 -7.18
N GLN A 48 -0.62 3.83 -6.73
CA GLN A 48 -1.80 2.94 -6.70
C GLN A 48 -2.38 2.67 -8.10
N ASN A 49 -2.09 3.54 -9.09
CA ASN A 49 -2.60 3.44 -10.46
C ASN A 49 -1.49 3.25 -11.52
N MET A 50 -0.35 2.69 -11.13
CA MET A 50 0.74 2.40 -12.08
C MET A 50 0.50 1.09 -12.84
N ALA A 51 0.85 1.06 -14.14
CA ALA A 51 0.88 -0.17 -14.91
C ALA A 51 1.92 -1.16 -14.33
N LEU A 52 1.62 -2.46 -14.40
CA LEU A 52 2.42 -3.50 -13.73
C LEU A 52 3.88 -3.54 -14.21
N ASP A 53 4.07 -3.47 -15.52
CA ASP A 53 5.37 -3.42 -16.18
C ASP A 53 6.23 -2.23 -15.70
N LYS A 54 5.64 -1.03 -15.65
CA LYS A 54 6.29 0.16 -15.11
C LYS A 54 6.60 0.03 -13.62
N ALA A 55 5.71 -0.59 -12.85
CA ALA A 55 5.93 -0.83 -11.42
C ALA A 55 7.10 -1.78 -11.17
N ILE A 56 7.21 -2.84 -11.97
CA ILE A 56 8.34 -3.79 -11.93
C ILE A 56 9.64 -3.08 -12.31
N ALA A 57 9.68 -2.35 -13.42
CA ALA A 57 10.88 -1.62 -13.86
C ALA A 57 11.34 -0.58 -12.82
N THR A 58 10.39 0.12 -12.20
CA THR A 58 10.68 1.06 -11.10
C THR A 58 11.28 0.33 -9.90
N SER A 59 10.70 -0.80 -9.50
CA SER A 59 11.20 -1.63 -8.40
C SER A 59 12.63 -2.14 -8.65
N ILE A 60 12.91 -2.62 -9.87
CA ILE A 60 14.25 -3.04 -10.31
C ILE A 60 15.21 -1.86 -10.20
N SER A 61 14.84 -0.70 -10.73
CA SER A 61 15.69 0.49 -10.75
C SER A 61 16.08 0.97 -9.35
N LEU A 62 15.17 0.87 -8.37
CA LEU A 62 15.43 1.22 -6.98
C LEU A 62 16.40 0.26 -6.27
N ASN A 63 16.51 -0.99 -6.75
CA ASN A 63 17.32 -2.04 -6.13
C ASN A 63 18.49 -2.50 -7.02
N TYR A 64 18.73 -1.81 -8.14
CA TYR A 64 19.75 -2.19 -9.10
C TYR A 64 21.14 -1.94 -8.52
N ASP A 65 21.98 -2.97 -8.56
CA ASP A 65 23.39 -2.89 -8.21
C ASP A 65 24.21 -3.10 -9.49
N PRO A 66 24.89 -2.06 -10.01
CA PRO A 66 25.72 -2.17 -11.22
C PRO A 66 26.85 -3.20 -11.13
N ARG A 67 27.21 -3.64 -9.92
CA ARG A 67 28.24 -4.67 -9.70
C ARG A 67 27.70 -6.09 -9.92
N ARG A 68 26.37 -6.26 -9.95
CA ARG A 68 25.76 -7.55 -10.26
C ARG A 68 25.73 -7.73 -11.77
N ARG A 69 26.17 -8.91 -12.21
CA ARG A 69 26.24 -9.25 -13.63
C ARG A 69 24.88 -9.11 -14.33
N ASN A 70 23.80 -9.49 -13.64
CA ASN A 70 22.44 -9.49 -14.17
C ASN A 70 21.44 -8.97 -13.13
N VAL A 71 20.30 -8.47 -13.62
CA VAL A 71 19.10 -8.26 -12.81
C VAL A 71 18.61 -9.61 -12.28
N ALA A 72 18.11 -9.63 -11.04
CA ALA A 72 17.54 -10.85 -10.46
C ALA A 72 16.29 -11.29 -11.25
N PRO A 73 16.03 -12.60 -11.39
CA PRO A 73 14.86 -13.08 -12.11
C PRO A 73 13.55 -12.65 -11.43
N ILE A 74 12.52 -12.39 -12.24
CA ILE A 74 11.18 -12.05 -11.76
C ILE A 74 10.42 -13.35 -11.51
N LEU A 75 9.99 -13.58 -10.27
CA LEU A 75 9.18 -14.75 -9.93
C LEU A 75 7.68 -14.44 -10.00
N LEU A 76 6.95 -15.19 -10.82
CA LEU A 76 5.49 -15.12 -10.90
C LEU A 76 4.85 -15.98 -9.80
N VAL A 77 4.06 -15.33 -8.94
CA VAL A 77 3.31 -15.97 -7.86
C VAL A 77 1.87 -15.46 -7.83
N GLY A 78 0.98 -16.26 -7.22
CA GLY A 78 -0.44 -15.97 -7.10
C GLY A 78 -1.31 -16.70 -8.13
N GLY A 79 -2.62 -16.71 -7.90
CA GLY A 79 -3.56 -17.35 -8.82
C GLY A 79 -3.74 -16.58 -10.13
N SER A 80 -3.63 -15.25 -10.07
CA SER A 80 -3.76 -14.36 -11.22
C SER A 80 -2.53 -14.34 -12.13
N SER A 81 -1.40 -14.93 -11.74
CA SER A 81 -0.22 -15.00 -12.61
C SER A 81 -0.25 -16.18 -13.59
N LYS A 82 -1.25 -17.06 -13.50
CA LYS A 82 -1.41 -18.26 -14.33
C LYS A 82 -2.00 -17.98 -15.73
N PHE A 83 -2.16 -16.72 -16.13
CA PHE A 83 -2.64 -16.41 -17.47
C PHE A 83 -1.61 -16.88 -18.51
N ASP A 84 -2.10 -17.58 -19.53
CA ASP A 84 -1.27 -17.98 -20.66
C ASP A 84 -0.67 -16.74 -21.33
N GLY A 85 0.64 -16.78 -21.59
CA GLY A 85 1.35 -15.65 -22.17
C GLY A 85 1.78 -14.56 -21.19
N MET A 86 1.48 -14.68 -19.88
CA MET A 86 1.85 -13.67 -18.88
C MET A 86 3.36 -13.51 -18.75
N ARG A 87 4.10 -14.62 -18.82
CA ARG A 87 5.56 -14.63 -18.75
C ARG A 87 6.14 -13.84 -19.91
N GLU A 88 5.78 -14.23 -21.12
CA GLU A 88 6.26 -13.64 -22.37
C GLU A 88 5.85 -12.16 -22.47
N ALA A 89 4.63 -11.82 -22.04
CA ALA A 89 4.15 -10.45 -22.01
C ALA A 89 4.98 -9.57 -21.06
N LEU A 90 5.37 -10.08 -19.88
CA LEU A 90 6.20 -9.33 -18.95
C LEU A 90 7.65 -9.23 -19.42
N GLU A 91 8.23 -10.30 -19.95
CA GLU A 91 9.59 -10.28 -20.51
C GLU A 91 9.73 -9.21 -21.59
N ASN A 92 8.73 -9.10 -22.47
CA ASN A 92 8.72 -8.12 -23.54
C ASN A 92 8.48 -6.67 -23.06
N ARG A 93 7.54 -6.46 -22.13
CA ARG A 93 7.11 -5.09 -21.76
C ARG A 93 7.97 -4.43 -20.68
N VAL A 94 8.53 -5.20 -19.76
CA VAL A 94 9.32 -4.62 -18.66
C VAL A 94 10.62 -4.03 -19.20
N GLY A 95 11.23 -4.65 -20.20
CA GLY A 95 12.44 -4.15 -20.87
C GLY A 95 12.27 -2.72 -21.40
N ASP A 96 11.13 -2.43 -22.03
CA ASP A 96 10.80 -1.11 -22.59
C ASP A 96 10.70 0.01 -21.54
N HIS A 97 10.57 -0.35 -20.26
CA HIS A 97 10.45 0.60 -19.15
C HIS A 97 11.70 0.69 -18.27
N LEU A 98 12.72 -0.11 -18.54
CA LEU A 98 13.99 -0.02 -17.82
C LEU A 98 14.79 1.21 -18.30
N PRO A 99 15.49 1.90 -17.39
CA PRO A 99 16.36 3.01 -17.76
C PRO A 99 17.62 2.49 -18.47
N GLU A 100 18.18 3.30 -19.38
CA GLU A 100 19.30 2.93 -20.27
C GLU A 100 20.57 2.49 -19.53
N ASN A 101 20.73 2.87 -18.25
CA ASN A 101 21.87 2.48 -17.43
C ASN A 101 21.76 1.05 -16.87
N ILE A 102 20.61 0.40 -17.05
CA ILE A 102 20.35 -0.98 -16.65
C ILE A 102 20.28 -1.81 -17.94
N ASP A 103 21.46 -2.26 -18.38
CA ASP A 103 21.53 -3.18 -19.51
C ASP A 103 21.22 -4.60 -19.03
N VAL A 104 20.21 -5.22 -19.62
CA VAL A 104 19.76 -6.56 -19.27
C VAL A 104 19.79 -7.39 -20.55
N ASP A 105 20.87 -8.15 -20.75
CA ASP A 105 21.01 -9.07 -21.90
C ASP A 105 19.76 -9.93 -22.11
N LYS A 106 19.15 -10.37 -21.00
CA LYS A 106 17.86 -11.06 -21.00
C LYS A 106 17.16 -10.93 -19.65
N LEU A 107 15.96 -10.35 -19.67
CA LEU A 107 15.06 -10.40 -18.51
C LEU A 107 14.48 -11.82 -18.39
N GLU A 108 14.65 -12.43 -17.23
CA GLU A 108 14.14 -13.78 -16.96
C GLU A 108 12.90 -13.71 -16.07
N VAL A 109 11.76 -14.18 -16.60
CA VAL A 109 10.53 -14.32 -15.81
C VAL A 109 10.29 -15.80 -15.51
N LEU A 110 10.48 -16.15 -14.25
CA LEU A 110 10.31 -17.51 -13.75
C LEU A 110 8.84 -17.73 -13.40
N ALA A 111 8.21 -18.71 -14.04
CA ALA A 111 6.98 -19.29 -13.53
C ALA A 111 7.30 -20.64 -12.85
N PRO A 112 6.76 -20.89 -11.66
CA PRO A 112 6.93 -22.14 -10.93
C PRO A 112 6.66 -23.39 -11.77
N LYS A 113 7.42 -24.46 -11.52
CA LYS A 113 7.27 -25.75 -12.22
C LYS A 113 5.85 -26.29 -12.05
N LYS A 114 5.38 -27.12 -13.00
CA LYS A 114 4.01 -27.68 -13.00
C LYS A 114 3.59 -28.36 -11.68
N GLU A 115 4.54 -28.90 -10.92
CA GLU A 115 4.30 -29.55 -9.63
C GLU A 115 4.01 -28.56 -8.49
N LEU A 116 4.47 -27.32 -8.62
CA LEU A 116 4.30 -26.24 -7.66
C LEU A 116 3.28 -25.23 -8.20
N ASP A 117 2.06 -25.35 -7.71
CA ASP A 117 1.01 -24.39 -8.02
C ASP A 117 1.37 -22.98 -7.49
N GLN A 118 1.46 -22.01 -8.41
CA GLN A 118 1.77 -20.60 -8.17
C GLN A 118 0.87 -19.93 -7.11
N THR A 119 -0.37 -20.40 -6.96
CA THR A 119 -1.34 -19.91 -5.97
C THR A 119 -0.88 -20.18 -4.53
N PHE A 120 -0.11 -21.25 -4.31
CA PHE A 120 0.23 -21.73 -2.96
C PHE A 120 1.68 -21.51 -2.56
N ILE A 121 2.48 -20.84 -3.39
CA ILE A 121 3.93 -20.73 -3.15
C ILE A 121 4.26 -19.97 -1.87
N SER A 122 3.59 -18.84 -1.62
CA SER A 122 3.80 -18.09 -0.38
C SER A 122 3.44 -18.91 0.86
N TRP A 123 2.36 -19.70 0.78
CA TRP A 123 1.95 -20.58 1.88
C TRP A 123 2.95 -21.73 2.10
N ARG A 124 3.45 -22.35 1.02
CA ARG A 124 4.52 -23.36 1.10
C ARG A 124 5.81 -22.78 1.66
N GLY A 125 6.18 -21.56 1.27
CA GLY A 125 7.32 -20.84 1.84
C GLY A 125 7.17 -20.62 3.34
N GLY A 126 5.97 -20.26 3.80
CA GLY A 126 5.65 -20.19 5.23
C GLY A 126 5.79 -21.53 5.95
N ALA A 127 5.31 -22.62 5.34
CA ALA A 127 5.44 -23.96 5.91
C ALA A 127 6.92 -24.42 6.00
N VAL A 128 7.74 -24.10 4.99
CA VAL A 128 9.19 -24.35 5.02
C VAL A 128 9.87 -23.49 6.09
N MET A 129 9.49 -22.21 6.20
CA MET A 129 10.02 -21.31 7.22
C MET A 129 9.79 -21.88 8.62
N CYS A 130 8.59 -22.38 8.93
CA CYS A 130 8.30 -22.99 10.24
C CYS A 130 9.10 -24.27 10.56
N GLN A 131 9.78 -24.87 9.58
CA GLN A 131 10.65 -26.04 9.77
C GLN A 131 12.12 -25.67 9.95
N LEU A 132 12.48 -24.39 9.80
CA LEU A 132 13.83 -23.92 10.07
C LEU A 132 14.08 -23.91 11.58
N GLU A 133 15.28 -24.28 12.01
CA GLU A 133 15.68 -24.22 13.42
C GLU A 133 15.55 -22.79 13.98
N ALA A 134 15.92 -21.78 13.18
CA ALA A 134 15.80 -20.37 13.55
C ALA A 134 14.34 -19.88 13.67
N ALA A 135 13.33 -20.64 13.20
CA ALA A 135 11.95 -20.20 13.23
C ALA A 135 11.41 -19.98 14.65
N GLU A 136 11.95 -20.72 15.62
CA GLU A 136 11.58 -20.60 17.03
C GLU A 136 11.82 -19.18 17.57
N GLU A 137 12.87 -18.50 17.11
CA GLU A 137 13.22 -17.15 17.54
C GLU A 137 12.18 -16.11 17.08
N PHE A 138 11.43 -16.39 16.01
CA PHE A 138 10.47 -15.47 15.43
C PHE A 138 9.05 -15.60 16.00
N PHE A 139 8.76 -16.66 16.75
CA PHE A 139 7.44 -16.85 17.34
C PHE A 139 7.24 -15.95 18.56
N ILE A 140 6.13 -15.21 18.54
CA ILE A 140 5.68 -14.36 19.65
C ILE A 140 4.68 -15.16 20.47
N ARG A 141 5.02 -15.43 21.73
CA ARG A 141 4.13 -16.13 22.66
C ARG A 141 3.16 -15.15 23.32
N GLY A 142 2.05 -15.67 23.86
CA GLY A 142 1.01 -14.84 24.47
C GLY A 142 1.49 -14.05 25.69
N ASP A 143 2.36 -14.65 26.52
CA ASP A 143 2.99 -14.01 27.67
C ASP A 143 3.91 -12.85 27.27
N GLU A 144 4.67 -13.02 26.20
CA GLU A 144 5.54 -11.99 25.63
C GLU A 144 4.73 -10.82 25.07
N TRP A 145 3.67 -11.12 24.31
CA TRP A 145 2.76 -10.10 23.77
C TRP A 145 2.09 -9.30 24.89
N ASN A 146 1.61 -9.96 25.93
CA ASN A 146 0.96 -9.29 27.06
C ASN A 146 1.93 -8.40 27.86
N SER A 147 3.22 -8.75 27.89
CA SER A 147 4.23 -8.02 28.66
C SER A 147 4.86 -6.85 27.89
N LEU A 148 5.17 -7.06 26.61
CA LEU A 148 5.95 -6.12 25.78
C LEU A 148 5.13 -5.45 24.67
N GLY A 149 3.96 -6.00 24.34
CA GLY A 149 3.11 -5.52 23.26
C GLY A 149 3.87 -5.42 21.95
N VAL A 150 3.63 -4.36 21.19
CA VAL A 150 4.21 -4.12 19.86
C VAL A 150 5.74 -4.08 19.86
N ARG A 151 6.40 -3.81 20.99
CA ARG A 151 7.86 -3.77 21.08
C ARG A 151 8.50 -5.12 20.74
N ILE A 152 7.86 -6.25 21.11
CA ILE A 152 8.36 -7.60 20.80
C ILE A 152 8.49 -7.83 19.28
N VAL A 153 7.69 -7.15 18.47
CA VAL A 153 7.70 -7.30 17.02
C VAL A 153 9.03 -6.81 16.44
N LYS A 154 9.59 -5.71 16.97
CA LYS A 154 10.91 -5.23 16.55
C LYS A 154 12.02 -6.23 16.85
N ASP A 155 11.92 -6.92 17.98
CA ASP A 155 12.97 -7.79 18.48
C ASP A 155 12.92 -9.19 17.83
N LYS A 156 11.73 -9.66 17.43
CA LYS A 156 11.51 -11.02 16.90
C LYS A 156 11.18 -11.11 15.40
N THR A 157 11.04 -10.00 14.68
CA THR A 157 10.76 -10.10 13.24
C THR A 157 12.06 -10.23 12.42
N PRO A 158 12.11 -11.11 11.41
CA PRO A 158 13.28 -11.26 10.54
C PRO A 158 13.43 -10.11 9.53
N PHE A 159 12.67 -9.03 9.69
CA PHE A 159 12.66 -7.86 8.83
C PHE A 159 12.60 -6.59 9.68
N LEU A 160 13.06 -5.48 9.12
CA LEU A 160 13.04 -4.21 9.85
C LEU A 160 11.61 -3.73 10.03
N TRP A 161 11.13 -3.71 11.27
CA TRP A 161 9.81 -3.17 11.62
C TRP A 161 9.88 -1.68 11.94
N SER A 162 9.07 -0.87 11.24
CA SER A 162 8.84 0.54 11.54
C SER A 162 7.36 0.77 11.83
N PRO A 163 6.99 1.45 12.93
CA PRO A 163 5.63 1.92 13.18
C PRO A 163 5.23 3.05 12.22
#